data_AF-A0A5C5W134-F1
#
_entry.id   AF-A0A5C5W134-F1
#
_cell.length_a   1.000
_cell.length_b   1.000
_cell.length_c   1.000
_cell.angle_alpha   90.00
_cell.angle_beta   90.00
_cell.angle_gamma   90.00
#
_symmetry.space_group_name_H-M   'P 1'
#
loop_
_entity.id
_entity.type
_entity.pdbx_description
1 polymer ?
#
loop_
_entity_poly.entity_id
_entity_poly.type
_entity_poly.pdbx_seq_one_letter_code
_entity_poly.pdbx_strand_id
1 'polypeptide(L)'
;MKRIPLESVSPLAAHLKNLAREPVVLISNGRAVAAVVALPNTDAESASLATNPLFLALIERSRRRVRRAGAMASDEVRKRLAASKPRPARKSTPR
;
A
#
# COMPACT_ATOMS: atom_id res chain seq x y z
N MET A 1 7.17 4.34 -6.12
CA MET A 1 8.40 3.53 -5.90
C MET A 1 9.21 3.46 -7.18
N LYS A 2 10.54 3.31 -7.12
CA LYS A 2 11.36 2.99 -8.31
C LYS A 2 11.07 1.55 -8.73
N ARG A 3 10.82 1.30 -10.02
CA ARG A 3 10.65 -0.03 -10.59
C ARG A 3 11.93 -0.41 -11.31
N ILE A 4 12.45 -1.61 -11.04
CA ILE A 4 13.66 -2.13 -11.66
C ILE A 4 13.29 -3.48 -12.29
N PRO A 5 13.50 -3.67 -13.60
CA PRO A 5 13.25 -4.95 -14.24
C PRO A 5 14.15 -6.04 -13.65
N LEU A 6 13.61 -7.24 -13.43
CA LEU A 6 14.35 -8.31 -12.76
C LEU A 6 15.56 -8.77 -13.59
N GLU A 7 15.41 -8.80 -14.91
CA GLU A 7 16.44 -9.08 -15.90
C GLU A 7 17.63 -8.12 -15.85
N SER A 8 17.45 -6.90 -15.32
CA SER A 8 18.52 -5.91 -15.16
C SER A 8 19.42 -6.16 -13.93
N VAL A 9 19.02 -7.09 -13.05
CA VAL A 9 19.76 -7.49 -11.84
C VAL A 9 20.16 -8.97 -11.91
N SER A 10 20.73 -9.37 -13.04
CA SER A 10 20.93 -10.78 -13.44
C SER A 10 21.51 -11.72 -12.36
N PRO A 11 22.60 -11.39 -11.63
CA PRO A 11 23.09 -12.27 -10.57
C PRO A 11 22.08 -12.47 -9.43
N LEU A 12 21.37 -11.41 -9.05
CA LEU A 12 20.33 -11.47 -8.02
C LEU A 12 19.10 -12.23 -8.51
N ALA A 13 18.71 -12.05 -9.78
CA ALA A 13 17.54 -12.69 -10.37
C ALA A 13 17.58 -14.22 -10.27
N ALA A 14 18.77 -14.82 -10.39
CA ALA A 14 18.95 -16.27 -10.21
C ALA A 14 18.56 -16.75 -8.80
N HIS A 15 18.87 -15.97 -7.76
CA HIS A 15 18.55 -16.28 -6.37
C HIS A 15 17.08 -16.02 -6.01
N LEU A 16 16.38 -15.18 -6.79
CA LEU A 16 14.98 -14.83 -6.54
C LEU A 16 13.97 -15.85 -7.08
N LYS A 17 14.42 -16.91 -7.78
CA LYS A 17 13.53 -17.97 -8.29
C LYS A 17 12.76 -18.71 -7.19
N ASN A 18 13.32 -18.79 -5.98
CA ASN A 18 12.73 -19.50 -4.83
C ASN A 18 12.08 -18.57 -3.80
N LEU A 19 11.94 -17.27 -4.10
CA LEU A 19 11.45 -16.23 -3.18
C LEU A 19 10.04 -16.51 -2.61
N ALA A 20 9.26 -17.34 -3.30
CA ALA A 20 7.93 -17.76 -2.85
C ALA A 20 7.96 -18.56 -1.54
N ARG A 21 9.09 -19.17 -1.17
CA ARG A 21 9.22 -19.99 0.06
C ARG A 21 9.84 -19.21 1.22
N GLU A 22 10.83 -18.38 0.93
CA GLU A 22 11.57 -17.63 1.95
C GLU A 22 12.08 -16.29 1.42
N PRO A 23 12.14 -15.26 2.28
CA PRO A 23 12.69 -13.96 1.90
C PRO A 23 14.20 -14.04 1.70
N VAL A 24 14.73 -13.27 0.75
CA VAL A 24 16.17 -13.14 0.52
C VAL A 24 16.67 -11.88 1.20
N VAL A 25 17.61 -12.02 2.13
CA VAL A 25 18.21 -10.88 2.87
C VAL A 25 19.54 -10.50 2.23
N LEU A 26 19.71 -9.22 1.90
CA LEU A 26 20.95 -8.65 1.40
C LEU A 26 21.78 -8.15 2.58
N ILE A 27 23.01 -8.66 2.70
CA ILE A 27 23.93 -8.36 3.81
C ILE A 27 25.14 -7.59 3.29
N SER A 28 25.56 -6.56 4.01
CA SER A 28 26.81 -5.82 3.79
C SER A 28 27.56 -5.69 5.11
N ASN A 29 28.84 -6.06 5.14
CA ASN A 29 29.69 -6.02 6.34
C ASN A 29 29.05 -6.71 7.55
N GLY A 30 28.42 -7.88 7.32
CA GLY A 30 27.75 -8.67 8.36
C GLY A 30 26.42 -8.10 8.88
N ARG A 31 25.92 -6.99 8.31
CA ARG A 31 24.63 -6.38 8.69
C ARG A 31 23.62 -6.48 7.55
N ALA A 32 22.37 -6.81 7.88
CA ALA A 32 21.27 -6.77 6.93
C ALA A 32 21.01 -5.32 6.49
N VAL A 33 21.02 -5.07 5.17
CA VAL A 33 20.80 -3.74 4.59
C VAL A 33 19.50 -3.64 3.80
N ALA A 34 19.00 -4.76 3.29
CA ALA A 34 17.73 -4.84 2.58
C ALA A 34 17.19 -6.27 2.60
N ALA A 35 15.91 -6.43 2.30
CA ALA A 35 15.29 -7.72 2.06
C ALA A 35 14.46 -7.67 0.78
N VAL A 36 14.45 -8.76 0.04
CA VAL A 36 13.54 -9.02 -1.07
C VAL A 36 12.52 -10.03 -0.56
N VAL A 37 11.24 -9.71 -0.73
CA VAL A 37 10.11 -10.55 -0.28
C VAL A 37 9.20 -10.82 -1.46
N ALA A 38 8.59 -12.00 -1.52
CA ALA A 38 7.57 -12.27 -2.51
C ALA A 38 6.34 -11.41 -2.22
N LEU A 39 5.76 -10.83 -3.27
CA LEU A 39 4.50 -10.09 -3.22
C LEU A 39 3.45 -10.88 -4.01
N PRO A 40 2.88 -11.96 -3.44
CA PRO A 40 1.87 -12.75 -4.12
C PRO A 40 0.62 -11.90 -4.36
N ASN A 41 0.07 -11.96 -5.58
CA ASN A 41 -1.21 -11.34 -5.95
C ASN A 41 -1.33 -9.84 -5.61
N THR A 42 -0.20 -9.11 -5.61
CA THR A 42 -0.16 -7.68 -5.27
C THR A 42 0.29 -6.90 -6.49
N ASP A 43 -0.53 -5.95 -6.95
CA ASP A 43 -0.14 -5.02 -8.00
C ASP A 43 0.83 -3.95 -7.46
N ALA A 44 1.48 -3.22 -8.37
CA ALA A 44 2.48 -2.24 -8.00
C ALA A 44 1.88 -1.06 -7.21
N GLU A 45 0.62 -0.73 -7.48
CA GLU A 45 -0.15 0.31 -6.82
C GLU A 45 -0.37 -0.04 -5.35
N SER A 46 -0.82 -1.25 -5.07
CA SER A 46 -1.03 -1.80 -3.73
C SER A 46 0.26 -1.89 -2.95
N ALA A 47 1.35 -2.36 -3.57
CA ALA A 47 2.67 -2.41 -2.93
C ALA A 47 3.19 -1.01 -2.56
N SER A 48 2.99 -0.03 -3.46
CA SER A 48 3.40 1.35 -3.20
C SER A 48 2.55 2.01 -2.11
N LEU A 49 1.27 1.67 -2.00
CA LEU A 49 0.39 2.22 -0.98
C LEU A 49 0.66 1.57 0.39
N ALA A 50 0.86 0.25 0.42
CA ALA A 50 1.14 -0.52 1.63
C ALA A 50 2.47 -0.14 2.29
N THR A 51 3.41 0.43 1.53
CA THR A 51 4.71 0.88 2.03
C THR A 51 4.78 2.40 2.27
N ASN A 52 3.71 3.15 1.99
CA ASN A 52 3.69 4.60 2.18
C ASN A 52 3.49 4.96 3.68
N PRO A 53 4.45 5.65 4.33
CA PRO A 53 4.37 5.95 5.76
C PRO A 53 3.16 6.80 6.15
N LEU A 54 2.76 7.76 5.30
CA LEU A 54 1.60 8.61 5.57
C LEU A 54 0.30 7.82 5.48
N PHE A 55 0.20 6.91 4.50
CA PHE A 55 -0.96 6.04 4.36
C PHE A 55 -1.08 5.08 5.56
N LEU A 56 0.04 4.46 5.96
CA LEU A 56 0.09 3.61 7.14
C LEU A 56 -0.32 4.37 8.42
N ALA A 57 0.16 5.59 8.60
CA ALA A 57 -0.21 6.44 9.73
C ALA A 57 -1.71 6.77 9.75
N LEU A 58 -2.31 7.04 8.57
CA LEU A 58 -3.75 7.27 8.41
C LEU A 58 -4.55 6.03 8.81
N ILE A 59 -4.19 4.86 8.28
CA ILE A 59 -4.86 3.60 8.60
C ILE A 59 -4.76 3.29 10.10
N GLU A 60 -3.58 3.46 10.70
CA GLU A 60 -3.43 3.18 12.13
C GLU A 60 -4.20 4.16 13.01
N ARG A 61 -4.26 5.45 12.62
CA ARG A 61 -5.16 6.42 13.27
C ARG A 61 -6.62 5.98 13.18
N SER A 62 -7.07 5.51 12.01
CA SER A 62 -8.44 5.02 11.80
C SER A 62 -8.74 3.81 12.68
N ARG A 63 -7.85 2.81 12.68
CA ARG A 63 -7.96 1.62 13.53
C ARG A 63 -8.01 1.97 15.02
N ARG A 64 -7.18 2.90 15.49
CA ARG A 64 -7.25 3.40 16.88
C ARG A 64 -8.59 4.03 17.21
N ARG A 65 -9.15 4.85 16.29
CA ARG A 65 -10.48 5.45 16.48
C ARG A 65 -11.56 4.38 16.56
N VAL A 66 -11.54 3.39 15.66
CA VAL A 66 -12.51 2.28 15.67
C VAL A 66 -12.43 1.48 16.96
N ARG A 67 -11.23 1.16 17.45
CA ARG A 67 -11.06 0.46 18.74
C ARG A 67 -11.63 1.24 19.93
N ARG A 68 -11.61 2.57 19.88
CA ARG A 68 -12.09 3.43 20.99
C ARG A 68 -13.58 3.79 20.89
N ALA A 69 -14.07 4.06 19.70
CA ALA A 69 -15.39 4.66 19.45
C ALA A 69 -16.33 3.78 18.62
N GLY A 70 -15.89 2.59 18.20
CA GLY A 70 -16.62 1.71 17.29
C GLY A 70 -16.49 2.12 15.82
N ALA A 71 -16.91 1.22 14.94
CA ALA A 71 -17.04 1.47 13.50
C ALA A 71 -18.43 2.05 13.18
N MET A 72 -18.56 2.73 12.03
CA MET A 72 -19.86 3.14 11.50
C MET A 72 -20.39 2.07 10.55
N ALA A 73 -21.67 1.73 10.67
CA ALA A 73 -22.35 0.86 9.72
C ALA A 73 -22.50 1.56 8.35
N SER A 74 -22.45 0.78 7.27
CA SER A 74 -22.54 1.30 5.90
C SER A 74 -23.83 2.11 5.64
N ASP A 75 -24.96 1.69 6.22
CA ASP A 75 -26.23 2.42 6.08
C ASP A 75 -26.21 3.77 6.79
N GLU A 76 -25.57 3.86 7.95
CA GLU A 76 -25.36 5.12 8.67
C GLU A 76 -24.45 6.07 7.88
N VAL A 77 -23.40 5.54 7.25
CA VAL A 77 -22.54 6.31 6.35
C VAL A 77 -23.33 6.86 5.17
N ARG A 78 -24.17 6.04 4.53
CA ARG A 78 -25.02 6.45 3.41
C ARG A 78 -26.01 7.55 3.80
N LYS A 79 -26.67 7.41 4.96
CA LYS A 79 -27.59 8.43 5.49
C LYS A 79 -26.90 9.77 5.71
N ARG A 80 -25.71 9.78 6.32
CA ARG A 80 -24.92 11.00 6.55
C ARG A 80 -24.49 11.67 5.24
N LEU A 81 -24.07 10.87 4.27
CA LEU A 81 -23.69 11.37 2.94
C LEU A 81 -24.90 11.97 2.21
N ALA A 82 -26.04 11.30 2.23
CA ALA A 82 -27.28 11.81 1.62
C ALA A 82 -27.80 13.08 2.30
N ALA A 83 -27.60 13.22 3.62
CA ALA A 83 -27.95 14.41 4.38
C ALA A 83 -26.98 15.58 4.17
N SER A 84 -25.75 15.31 3.70
CA SER A 84 -24.80 16.36 3.31
C SER A 84 -25.16 16.92 1.93
N LYS A 85 -25.38 18.24 1.82
CA LYS A 85 -25.69 18.86 0.52
C LYS A 85 -24.57 18.55 -0.48
N PRO A 86 -24.87 18.01 -1.68
CA PRO A 86 -23.86 17.79 -2.68
C PRO A 86 -23.23 19.15 -3.04
N ARG A 87 -21.89 19.20 -3.04
CA ARG A 87 -21.15 20.37 -3.52
C ARG A 87 -21.50 20.53 -5.01
N PRO A 88 -21.92 21.72 -5.48
CA PRO A 88 -22.34 21.89 -6.86
C PRO A 88 -21.20 21.45 -7.79
N ALA A 89 -21.53 20.62 -8.78
CA ALA A 89 -20.57 20.13 -9.75
C ALA A 89 -19.86 21.32 -10.40
N ARG A 90 -18.53 21.38 -10.28
CA ARG A 90 -17.72 22.33 -11.05
C ARG A 90 -17.91 21.96 -12.52
N LYS A 91 -18.65 22.79 -13.27
CA LYS A 91 -18.73 22.69 -14.73
C LYS A 91 -17.30 22.79 -15.25
N SER A 92 -16.77 21.71 -15.82
CA SER A 92 -15.53 21.74 -16.57
C SER A 92 -15.79 22.52 -17.86
N THR A 93 -15.29 23.74 -17.94
CA THR A 93 -15.15 24.45 -19.22
C THR A 93 -14.27 23.60 -20.14
N PRO A 94 -14.76 23.20 -21.33
CA PRO A 94 -13.90 22.56 -22.32
C PRO A 94 -12.89 23.60 -22.82
N ARG A 95 -11.63 23.18 -22.97
CA ARG A 95 -10.56 23.94 -23.61
C ARG A 95 -10.06 23.14 -24.80
#